data_AF-A0A948Q8Z2-F1
#
_entry.id   AF-A0A948Q8Z2-F1
#
_cell.length_a   1.000
_cell.length_b   1.000
_cell.length_c   1.000
_cell.angle_alpha   90.00
_cell.angle_beta   90.00
_cell.angle_gamma   90.00
#
_symmetry.space_group_name_H-M   'P 1'
#
loop_
_entity.id
_entity.type
_entity.pdbx_description
1 polymer ?
#
loop_
_entity_poly.entity_id
_entity_poly.type
_entity_poly.pdbx_seq_one_letter_code
_entity_poly.pdbx_strand_id
1 'polypeptide(L)'
;MEPQNPDVSLGWSDFALSRHTPSGVHVWFRGTPDELAGLVRRNWSRRRPGAGRSDLDKVVIVPVPPDRFVSATVKVEEGTRLKAEFTRRQPHEEGFV
;
A
#
# COMPACT_ATOMS: atom_id res chain seq x y z
N MET A 1 20.83 1.69 22.45
CA MET A 1 19.61 2.41 22.86
C MET A 1 18.60 2.26 21.75
N GLU A 2 17.56 1.45 21.94
CA GLU A 2 16.43 1.45 21.00
C GLU A 2 15.71 2.81 21.13
N PRO A 3 15.48 3.54 20.03
CA PRO A 3 14.70 4.77 20.11
C PRO A 3 13.27 4.38 20.51
N GLN A 4 12.85 4.83 21.68
CA GLN A 4 11.45 4.75 22.10
C GLN A 4 10.60 5.45 21.04
N ASN A 5 9.73 4.68 20.40
CA ASN A 5 8.79 5.20 19.42
C ASN A 5 7.79 6.11 20.13
N PRO A 6 7.49 7.31 19.60
CA PRO A 6 6.34 8.06 20.08
C PRO A 6 5.10 7.16 19.97
N ASP A 7 4.20 7.30 20.93
CA ASP A 7 2.94 6.55 21.06
C ASP A 7 1.99 6.90 19.91
N VAL A 8 2.33 6.46 18.70
CA VAL A 8 1.56 6.69 17.49
C VAL A 8 0.46 5.64 17.45
N SER A 9 -0.77 6.09 17.66
CA SER A 9 -1.96 5.30 17.39
C SER A 9 -2.07 5.04 15.89
N LEU A 10 -2.07 3.77 15.51
CA LEU A 10 -2.26 3.32 14.13
C LEU A 10 -3.59 2.60 14.02
N GLY A 11 -4.37 2.98 13.02
CA GLY A 11 -5.64 2.35 12.70
C GLY A 11 -5.80 2.18 11.20
N TRP A 12 -6.73 1.32 10.83
CA TRP A 12 -7.14 1.14 9.43
C TRP A 12 -8.44 1.90 9.21
N SER A 13 -8.47 2.75 8.19
CA SER A 13 -9.73 3.33 7.71
C SER A 13 -10.57 2.30 6.97
N ASP A 14 -11.90 2.47 6.95
CA ASP A 14 -12.83 1.64 6.17
C ASP A 14 -12.48 1.60 4.68
N PHE A 15 -11.97 2.72 4.15
CA PHE A 15 -11.48 2.80 2.77
C PHE A 15 -10.31 1.86 2.51
N ALA A 16 -9.39 1.72 3.46
CA ALA A 16 -8.23 0.84 3.35
C ALA A 16 -8.64 -0.63 3.52
N LEU A 17 -9.53 -0.91 4.47
CA LEU A 17 -10.08 -2.26 4.69
C LEU A 17 -10.82 -2.77 3.45
N SER A 18 -11.68 -1.96 2.84
CA SER A 18 -12.43 -2.34 1.63
C SER A 18 -11.55 -2.63 0.40
N ARG A 19 -10.31 -2.11 0.36
CA ARG A 19 -9.36 -2.35 -0.73
C ARG A 19 -8.34 -3.45 -0.45
N HIS A 20 -8.22 -3.88 0.80
CA HIS A 20 -7.25 -4.89 1.21
C HIS A 20 -7.82 -6.29 1.06
N THR A 21 -8.01 -6.73 -0.18
CA THR A 21 -8.56 -8.04 -0.52
C THR A 21 -7.59 -8.85 -1.40
N PRO A 22 -7.38 -10.15 -1.12
CA PRO A 22 -6.48 -10.99 -1.92
C PRO A 22 -6.84 -11.12 -3.39
N SER A 23 -8.13 -10.93 -3.73
CA SER A 23 -8.67 -10.98 -5.08
C SER A 23 -8.82 -9.61 -5.75
N GLY A 24 -8.39 -8.53 -5.09
CA GLY A 24 -8.49 -7.17 -5.61
C GLY A 24 -7.39 -6.83 -6.61
N VAL A 25 -7.57 -5.71 -7.31
CA VAL A 25 -6.56 -5.11 -8.21
C VAL A 25 -5.54 -4.24 -7.47
N HIS A 26 -5.58 -4.22 -6.14
CA HIS A 26 -4.75 -3.37 -5.30
C HIS A 26 -3.66 -4.18 -4.59
N VAL A 27 -2.62 -3.47 -4.14
CA VAL A 27 -1.58 -4.04 -3.27
C VAL A 27 -2.23 -4.49 -1.96
N TRP A 28 -1.88 -5.69 -1.50
CA TRP A 28 -2.32 -6.21 -0.21
C TRP A 28 -1.18 -6.91 0.53
N PHE A 29 -1.35 -7.06 1.84
CA PHE A 29 -0.40 -7.69 2.74
C PHE A 29 -0.92 -9.05 3.20
N ARG A 30 -0.11 -10.08 3.05
CA ARG A 30 -0.39 -11.44 3.51
C ARG A 30 -0.12 -11.55 5.01
N GLY A 31 -1.12 -11.14 5.80
CA GLY A 31 -1.12 -11.19 7.26
C GLY A 31 -2.34 -10.46 7.82
N THR A 32 -2.38 -10.28 9.13
CA THR A 32 -3.46 -9.55 9.81
C THR A 32 -3.18 -8.03 9.85
N PRO A 33 -4.22 -7.20 10.03
CA PRO A 33 -4.06 -5.76 10.27
C PRO A 33 -3.08 -5.44 11.41
N ASP A 34 -3.09 -6.22 12.49
CA ASP A 34 -2.21 -6.04 13.65
C ASP A 34 -0.75 -6.38 13.33
N GLU A 35 -0.51 -7.43 12.53
CA GLU A 35 0.83 -7.76 12.07
C GLU A 35 1.42 -6.65 11.20
N LEU A 36 0.62 -6.07 10.30
CA LEU A 36 1.04 -4.93 9.49
C LEU A 36 1.31 -3.70 10.36
N ALA A 37 0.41 -3.39 11.31
CA ALA A 37 0.61 -2.28 12.24
C ALA A 37 1.90 -2.47 13.07
N GLY A 38 2.16 -3.69 13.54
CA GLY A 38 3.41 -4.03 14.23
C GLY A 38 4.65 -3.82 13.36
N LEU A 39 4.58 -4.18 12.06
CA LEU A 39 5.67 -3.96 11.11
C LEU A 39 5.94 -2.46 10.87
N VAL A 40 4.88 -1.67 10.73
CA VAL A 40 4.95 -0.21 10.60
C VAL A 40 5.57 0.41 11.84
N ARG A 41 5.11 0.03 13.04
CA ARG A 41 5.69 0.52 14.31
C ARG A 41 7.18 0.24 14.37
N ARG A 42 7.63 -1.00 14.14
CA ARG A 42 9.06 -1.35 14.19
C ARG A 42 9.94 -0.53 13.23
N ASN A 43 9.37 -0.04 12.12
CA ASN A 43 10.11 0.74 11.12
C ASN A 43 9.80 2.25 11.17
N TRP A 44 9.01 2.71 12.15
CA TRP A 44 8.48 4.07 12.18
C TRP A 44 9.56 5.16 12.26
N SER A 45 10.73 4.85 12.84
CA SER A 45 11.89 5.75 12.87
C SER A 45 12.43 6.09 11.48
N ARG A 46 12.16 5.25 10.48
CA ARG A 46 12.62 5.41 9.08
C ARG A 46 11.62 6.16 8.20
N ARG A 47 10.54 6.67 8.79
CA ARG A 47 9.46 7.33 8.07
C ARG A 47 9.94 8.61 7.36
N ARG A 48 9.31 8.92 6.24
CA ARG A 48 9.57 10.14 5.45
C ARG A 48 8.29 10.70 4.84
N PRO A 49 8.26 11.99 4.46
CA PRO A 49 7.14 12.56 3.73
C PRO A 49 6.82 11.77 2.46
N GLY A 50 5.54 11.65 2.15
CA GLY A 50 5.04 11.10 0.90
C GLY A 50 5.38 11.96 -0.31
N ALA A 51 5.18 11.41 -1.51
CA ALA A 51 5.39 12.15 -2.75
C ALA A 51 4.56 13.46 -2.75
N GLY A 52 5.22 14.58 -3.08
CA GLY A 52 4.59 15.90 -3.08
C GLY A 52 4.30 16.49 -1.70
N ARG A 53 4.88 15.93 -0.62
CA ARG A 53 4.76 16.46 0.75
C ARG A 53 6.11 16.93 1.28
N SER A 54 6.09 17.99 2.09
CA SER A 54 7.23 18.55 2.81
C SER A 54 7.35 18.02 4.23
N ASP A 55 6.26 17.49 4.78
CA ASP A 55 6.11 17.10 6.17
C ASP A 55 5.42 15.73 6.31
N LEU A 56 5.21 15.31 7.55
CA LEU A 56 4.65 14.01 7.92
C LEU A 56 3.16 14.09 8.27
N ASP A 57 2.49 15.21 8.03
CA ASP A 57 1.16 15.48 8.59
C ASP A 57 0.04 14.81 7.79
N LYS A 58 0.29 14.50 6.51
CA LYS A 58 -0.72 13.98 5.58
C LYS A 58 -0.39 12.61 5.02
N VAL A 59 0.81 12.46 4.46
CA VAL A 59 1.22 11.21 3.80
C VAL A 59 2.59 10.84 4.32
N VAL A 60 2.67 9.67 4.92
CA VAL A 60 3.90 9.14 5.52
C VAL A 60 4.27 7.86 4.81
N ILE A 61 5.50 7.78 4.31
CA ILE A 61 6.08 6.56 3.77
C ILE A 61 6.93 5.92 4.87
N VAL A 62 6.61 4.69 5.23
CA VAL A 62 7.39 3.88 6.18
C VAL A 62 8.06 2.74 5.41
N PRO A 63 9.39 2.78 5.20
CA PRO A 63 10.10 1.69 4.54
C PRO A 63 10.03 0.41 5.38
N VAL A 64 9.53 -0.68 4.81
CA VAL A 64 9.42 -2.00 5.44
C VAL A 64 10.00 -3.08 4.52
N PRO A 65 10.41 -4.25 5.04
CA PRO A 65 10.73 -5.42 4.21
C PRO A 65 9.55 -5.75 3.28
N PRO A 66 9.80 -6.08 2.00
CA PRO A 66 8.75 -6.33 1.02
C PRO A 66 8.07 -7.70 1.20
N ASP A 67 8.61 -8.55 2.07
CA ASP A 67 8.05 -9.87 2.35
C ASP A 67 6.57 -9.78 2.73
N ARG A 68 5.77 -10.70 2.18
CA ARG A 68 4.32 -10.79 2.37
C ARG A 68 3.50 -9.68 1.70
N PHE A 69 4.11 -8.67 1.08
CA PHE A 69 3.37 -7.75 0.22
C PHE A 69 3.17 -8.37 -1.17
N VAL A 70 1.94 -8.31 -1.66
CA VAL A 70 1.57 -8.73 -3.01
C VAL A 70 1.28 -7.48 -3.82
N SER A 71 2.01 -7.28 -4.91
CA SER A 71 1.86 -6.14 -5.80
C SER A 71 0.99 -6.52 -7.01
N ALA A 72 0.09 -5.62 -7.39
CA ALA A 72 -0.66 -5.70 -8.65
C ALA A 72 0.16 -5.19 -9.86
N THR A 73 1.34 -4.61 -9.61
CA THR A 73 2.25 -4.12 -10.65
C THR A 73 3.45 -5.04 -10.75
N VAL A 74 3.75 -5.46 -11.98
CA VAL A 74 4.93 -6.25 -12.34
C VAL A 74 5.74 -5.50 -13.40
N LYS A 75 7.05 -5.75 -13.42
CA LYS A 75 7.91 -5.23 -14.49
C LYS A 75 7.57 -5.97 -15.79
N VAL A 76 7.33 -5.24 -16.87
CA VAL A 76 7.17 -5.81 -18.21
C VAL A 76 8.55 -6.09 -18.78
N GLU A 77 8.78 -7.34 -19.16
CA GLU A 77 10.01 -7.81 -19.80
C GLU A 77 9.73 -8.28 -21.22
N GLU A 78 10.78 -8.43 -22.03
CA GLU A 78 10.66 -8.96 -23.38
C GLU A 78 10.01 -10.37 -23.35
N GLY A 79 8.91 -10.54 -24.08
CA GLY A 79 8.11 -11.78 -24.07
C GLY A 79 6.98 -11.84 -23.05
N THR A 80 6.79 -10.81 -22.21
CA THR A 80 5.62 -10.72 -21.31
C THR A 80 4.33 -10.70 -22.13
N ARG A 81 3.46 -11.70 -21.92
CA ARG A 81 2.16 -11.76 -22.57
C ARG A 81 1.18 -10.82 -21.87
N LEU A 82 0.78 -9.76 -22.57
CA LEU A 82 -0.21 -8.81 -22.09
C LEU A 82 -1.60 -9.16 -22.65
N LYS A 83 -2.63 -8.92 -21.84
CA LYS A 83 -4.03 -8.91 -22.25
C LYS A 83 -4.61 -7.55 -21.92
N ALA A 84 -5.43 -7.02 -22.82
CA ALA A 84 -6.15 -5.78 -22.59
C ALA A 84 -7.65 -6.06 -22.75
N GLU A 85 -8.44 -5.37 -21.94
CA GLU A 85 -9.90 -5.46 -21.96
C GLU A 85 -10.47 -4.05 -21.83
N PHE A 86 -11.56 -3.78 -22.56
CA PHE A 86 -12.26 -2.52 -22.40
C PHE A 86 -12.96 -2.49 -21.03
N THR A 87 -12.65 -1.49 -20.22
CA THR A 87 -13.16 -1.36 -18.85
C THR A 87 -13.52 0.07 -18.49
N ARG A 88 -14.23 0.25 -17.36
CA ARG A 88 -14.63 1.55 -16.80
C ARG A 88 -14.31 1.56 -15.30
N ARG A 89 -13.74 2.66 -14.78
CA ARG A 89 -13.45 2.75 -13.33
C ARG A 89 -14.74 2.88 -12.51
N GLN A 90 -15.75 3.54 -13.07
CA GLN A 90 -17.10 3.68 -12.51
C GLN A 90 -18.14 3.58 -13.63
N PRO A 91 -19.40 3.17 -13.36
CA PRO A 91 -20.41 2.97 -14.40
C PRO A 91 -20.67 4.21 -15.29
N HIS A 92 -20.51 5.41 -14.71
CA HIS A 92 -20.74 6.70 -15.33
C HIS A 92 -19.50 7.32 -16.00
N GLU A 93 -18.33 6.69 -15.88
CA GLU A 93 -17.10 7.17 -16.51
C GLU A 93 -16.94 6.64 -17.94
N GLU A 94 -16.17 7.36 -18.77
CA GLU A 94 -15.73 6.86 -20.07
C GLU A 94 -14.87 5.61 -19.92
N GLY A 95 -15.01 4.69 -20.86
CA GLY A 95 -14.23 3.45 -20.85
C GLY A 95 -12.89 3.59 -21.57
N PHE A 96 -11.96 2.74 -21.19
CA PHE A 96 -10.59 2.69 -21.70
C PHE A 96 -10.15 1.24 -21.91
N VAL A 97 -9.05 1.06 -22.64
CA VAL A 97 -8.35 -0.22 -22.85
C VAL A 97 -7.00 -0.15 -22.16
#